data_AF-A0A4Q3N0L0-F1
#
_entry.id   AF-A0A4Q3N0L0-F1
#
_cell.length_a   1.000
_cell.length_b   1.000
_cell.length_c   1.000
_cell.angle_alpha   90.00
_cell.angle_beta   90.00
_cell.angle_gamma   90.00
#
_symmetry.space_group_name_H-M   'P 1'
#
loop_
_entity.id
_entity.type
_entity.pdbx_description
1 polymer ?
#
loop_
_entity_poly.entity_id
_entity_poly.type
_entity_poly.pdbx_seq_one_letter_code
_entity_poly.pdbx_strand_id
1 'polypeptide(L)'
;PFRDGNGRVARLHTHLALGALGLTNGLWSPLRGFARDQEAYYAYLAAADAARAGDLDGRGNLSERALVAWIGYVLGLCIDQARFMAGLLDMSRMKDRIAACLAYEENVVRKGVRLEALRAMNYLLVTQADVERSEFKALLGLGDRLATAQVSALLERGLLVTDSPHGKLRFGVPQHALRFYFPRLWPEAEASSAS
;
A
#
# COMPACT_ATOMS: atom_id res chain seq x y z
N PRO A 1 -30.97 8.49 6.81
CA PRO A 1 -30.39 7.66 7.89
C PRO A 1 -30.94 6.23 7.78
N PHE A 2 -30.16 5.22 8.16
CA PHE A 2 -30.53 3.80 8.05
C PHE A 2 -30.80 3.17 9.43
N ARG A 3 -31.48 2.01 9.45
CA ARG A 3 -31.75 1.26 10.68
C ARG A 3 -30.49 0.66 11.32
N ASP A 4 -29.51 0.29 10.51
CA ASP A 4 -28.16 -0.14 10.91
C ASP A 4 -27.15 0.32 9.84
N GLY A 5 -25.87 0.38 10.19
CA GLY A 5 -24.78 0.64 9.24
C GLY A 5 -24.44 2.12 9.05
N ASN A 6 -25.04 3.03 9.83
CA ASN A 6 -24.76 4.47 9.73
C ASN A 6 -23.26 4.78 9.89
N GLY A 7 -22.54 4.08 10.78
CA GLY A 7 -21.08 4.26 10.92
C GLY A 7 -20.28 3.80 9.69
N ARG A 8 -20.71 2.71 9.03
CA ARG A 8 -20.09 2.25 7.76
C ARG A 8 -20.36 3.25 6.65
N VAL A 9 -21.59 3.75 6.56
CA VAL A 9 -22.01 4.77 5.58
C VAL A 9 -21.23 6.07 5.81
N ALA A 10 -21.12 6.54 7.05
CA ALA A 10 -20.41 7.78 7.36
C ALA A 10 -18.94 7.70 6.92
N ARG A 11 -18.24 6.61 7.25
CA ARG A 11 -16.85 6.39 6.83
C ARG A 11 -16.72 6.34 5.31
N LEU A 12 -17.60 5.62 4.62
CA LEU A 12 -17.61 5.54 3.16
C LEU A 12 -17.88 6.93 2.55
N HIS A 13 -18.84 7.67 3.08
CA HIS A 13 -19.18 9.01 2.65
C HIS A 13 -17.97 9.96 2.78
N THR A 14 -17.24 9.91 3.90
CA THR A 14 -15.98 10.69 4.06
C THR A 14 -14.97 10.34 2.97
N HIS A 15 -14.75 9.06 2.69
CA HIS A 15 -13.83 8.64 1.62
C HIS A 15 -14.27 9.12 0.24
N LEU A 16 -15.56 8.98 -0.09
CA LEU A 16 -16.12 9.42 -1.38
C LEU A 16 -16.07 10.95 -1.53
N ALA A 17 -16.35 11.70 -0.48
CA ALA A 17 -16.26 13.17 -0.49
C ALA A 17 -14.83 13.63 -0.78
N LEU A 18 -13.83 13.06 -0.10
CA LEU A 18 -12.42 13.35 -0.39
C LEU A 18 -12.02 12.95 -1.82
N GLY A 19 -12.58 11.85 -2.33
CA GLY A 19 -12.41 11.42 -3.72
C GLY A 19 -12.99 12.41 -4.73
N ALA A 20 -14.23 12.85 -4.51
CA ALA A 20 -14.91 13.84 -5.35
C ALA A 20 -14.19 15.20 -5.36
N LEU A 21 -13.50 15.54 -4.27
CA LEU A 21 -12.65 16.73 -4.18
C LEU A 21 -11.26 16.54 -4.84
N GLY A 22 -10.95 15.37 -5.40
CA GLY A 22 -9.65 15.08 -6.02
C GLY A 22 -8.49 14.92 -5.04
N LEU A 23 -8.78 14.69 -3.75
CA LEU A 23 -7.75 14.65 -2.70
C LEU A 23 -7.12 13.26 -2.56
N THR A 24 -7.86 12.20 -2.90
CA THR A 24 -7.38 10.81 -2.74
C THR A 24 -6.68 10.27 -3.98
N ASN A 25 -7.16 10.62 -5.17
CA ASN A 25 -6.70 10.11 -6.47
C ASN A 25 -6.63 8.57 -6.53
N GLY A 26 -7.44 7.88 -5.72
CA GLY A 26 -7.41 6.42 -5.55
C GLY A 26 -6.15 5.86 -4.86
N LEU A 27 -5.21 6.71 -4.45
CA LEU A 27 -3.93 6.28 -3.89
C LEU A 27 -3.95 6.08 -2.38
N TRP A 28 -4.89 6.71 -1.66
CA TRP A 28 -5.02 6.58 -0.22
C TRP A 28 -6.46 6.73 0.25
N SER A 29 -6.75 6.33 1.48
CA SER A 29 -8.08 6.43 2.08
C SER A 29 -8.00 6.61 3.59
N PRO A 30 -8.89 7.43 4.19
CA PRO A 30 -8.98 7.54 5.65
C PRO A 30 -9.47 6.24 6.32
N LEU A 31 -10.13 5.35 5.57
CA LEU A 31 -10.70 4.11 6.10
C LEU A 31 -9.66 3.22 6.78
N ARG A 32 -8.45 3.14 6.20
CA ARG A 32 -7.33 2.38 6.77
C ARG A 32 -6.90 2.99 8.10
N GLY A 33 -6.82 4.31 8.19
CA GLY A 33 -6.47 4.99 9.45
C GLY A 33 -7.52 4.73 10.52
N PHE A 34 -8.81 4.85 10.18
CA PHE A 34 -9.90 4.58 11.14
C PHE A 34 -9.90 3.14 11.66
N ALA A 35 -9.55 2.17 10.80
CA ALA A 35 -9.45 0.77 11.22
C ALA A 35 -8.25 0.52 12.15
N ARG A 36 -7.15 1.25 11.98
CA ARG A 36 -5.96 1.13 12.82
C ARG A 36 -6.08 1.85 14.16
N ASP A 37 -6.93 2.87 14.24
CA ASP A 37 -7.13 3.71 15.41
C ASP A 37 -8.62 3.76 15.81
N GLN A 38 -9.19 2.57 15.98
CA GLN A 38 -10.63 2.39 16.19
C GLN A 38 -11.11 2.97 17.52
N GLU A 39 -10.30 2.87 18.57
CA GLU A 39 -10.63 3.39 19.90
C GLU A 39 -10.74 4.91 19.88
N ALA A 40 -9.72 5.62 19.37
CA ALA A 40 -9.76 7.07 19.27
C ALA A 40 -10.88 7.53 18.33
N TYR A 41 -11.09 6.83 17.21
CA TYR A 41 -12.20 7.12 16.29
C TYR A 41 -13.54 7.16 17.04
N TYR A 42 -13.86 6.13 17.83
CA TYR A 42 -15.12 6.11 18.57
C TYR A 42 -15.16 7.13 19.70
N ALA A 43 -14.02 7.37 20.38
CA ALA A 43 -13.95 8.36 21.45
C ALA A 43 -14.23 9.79 20.95
N TYR A 44 -13.55 10.22 19.87
CA TYR A 44 -13.79 11.55 19.31
C TYR A 44 -15.18 11.69 18.67
N LEU A 45 -15.70 10.63 18.04
CA LEU A 45 -17.05 10.65 17.48
C LEU A 45 -18.11 10.79 18.58
N ALA A 46 -18.00 9.99 19.65
CA ALA A 46 -18.90 10.06 20.79
C ALA A 46 -18.83 11.42 21.50
N ALA A 47 -17.65 12.02 21.62
CA ALA A 47 -17.48 13.35 22.19
C ALA A 47 -18.14 14.44 21.32
N ALA A 48 -18.04 14.34 19.99
CA ALA A 48 -18.68 15.27 19.07
C ALA A 48 -20.21 15.12 19.04
N ASP A 49 -20.72 13.90 19.23
CA ASP A 49 -22.15 13.59 19.30
C ASP A 49 -22.77 13.84 20.70
N ALA A 50 -21.95 14.12 21.73
CA ALA A 50 -22.43 14.32 23.08
C ALA A 50 -23.38 15.53 23.18
N ALA A 51 -24.48 15.34 23.91
CA ALA A 51 -25.43 16.42 24.17
C ALA A 51 -24.75 17.59 24.90
N ARG A 52 -25.17 18.81 24.55
CA ARG A 52 -24.63 20.07 25.09
C ARG A 52 -24.58 20.04 26.61
N ALA A 53 -23.38 20.05 27.19
CA ALA A 53 -23.19 20.30 28.61
C ALA A 53 -22.99 21.81 28.82
N GLY A 54 -24.04 22.51 29.25
CA GLY A 54 -23.98 23.86 29.82
C GLY A 54 -23.83 25.00 28.81
N ASP A 55 -24.96 25.62 28.47
CA ASP A 55 -25.02 27.05 28.15
C ASP A 55 -24.65 27.80 29.44
N LEU A 56 -23.71 28.77 29.43
CA LEU A 56 -23.66 29.89 30.41
C LEU A 56 -22.50 30.90 30.26
N ASP A 57 -21.57 30.82 29.29
CA ASP A 57 -20.53 31.89 29.25
C ASP A 57 -19.90 32.24 27.88
N GLY A 58 -20.61 32.02 26.78
CA GLY A 58 -20.31 32.68 25.50
C GLY A 58 -18.95 32.40 24.84
N ARG A 59 -18.14 31.48 25.39
CA ARG A 59 -16.83 31.07 24.85
C ARG A 59 -16.91 29.67 24.25
N GLY A 60 -17.73 29.52 23.21
CA GLY A 60 -17.89 28.29 22.42
C GLY A 60 -18.58 27.15 23.17
N ASN A 61 -19.54 26.51 22.52
CA ASN A 61 -20.25 25.37 23.14
C ASN A 61 -19.31 24.16 23.25
N LEU A 62 -19.41 23.38 24.34
CA LEU A 62 -18.63 22.14 24.53
C LEU A 62 -18.72 21.19 23.31
N SER A 63 -19.88 21.15 22.66
CA SER A 63 -20.11 20.41 21.42
C SER A 63 -19.34 20.99 20.21
N GLU A 64 -19.18 22.31 20.13
CA GLU A 64 -18.39 22.95 19.07
C GLU A 64 -16.90 22.65 19.23
N ARG A 65 -16.39 22.72 20.47
CA ARG A 65 -15.00 22.32 20.77
C ARG A 65 -14.74 20.85 20.46
N ALA A 66 -15.68 19.98 20.81
CA ALA A 66 -15.59 18.55 20.49
C ALA A 66 -15.65 18.29 18.98
N LEU A 67 -16.51 19.01 18.24
CA LEU A 67 -16.57 18.94 16.78
C LEU A 67 -15.26 19.40 16.13
N VAL A 68 -14.67 20.51 16.61
CA VAL A 68 -13.35 20.97 16.14
C VAL A 68 -12.27 19.92 16.42
N ALA A 69 -12.30 19.28 17.60
CA ALA A 69 -11.37 18.21 17.93
C ALA A 69 -11.53 16.98 17.02
N TRP A 70 -12.77 16.59 16.71
CA TRP A 70 -13.08 15.54 15.73
C TRP A 70 -12.56 15.87 14.34
N ILE A 71 -12.78 17.09 13.85
CA ILE A 71 -12.26 17.56 12.56
C ILE A 71 -10.73 17.50 12.55
N GLY A 72 -10.08 17.99 13.62
CA GLY A 72 -8.63 17.94 13.77
C GLY A 72 -8.07 16.51 13.74
N TYR A 73 -8.72 15.59 14.46
CA TYR A 73 -8.39 14.17 14.43
C TYR A 73 -8.49 13.57 13.02
N VAL A 74 -9.62 13.77 12.34
CA VAL A 74 -9.84 13.23 10.98
C VAL A 74 -8.83 13.80 9.98
N LEU A 75 -8.57 15.11 10.01
CA LEU A 75 -7.58 15.74 9.13
C LEU A 75 -6.16 15.25 9.42
N GLY A 76 -5.78 15.11 10.69
CA GLY A 76 -4.50 14.55 11.09
C GLY A 76 -4.31 13.13 10.56
N LEU A 77 -5.35 12.30 10.66
CA LEU A 77 -5.36 10.94 10.14
C LEU A 77 -5.29 10.92 8.61
N CYS A 78 -6.00 11.80 7.91
CA CYS A 78 -5.89 11.95 6.46
C CYS A 78 -4.46 12.28 6.03
N ILE A 79 -3.81 13.24 6.70
CA ILE A 79 -2.42 13.62 6.44
C ILE A 79 -1.46 12.47 6.70
N ASP A 80 -1.64 11.72 7.79
CA ASP A 80 -0.86 10.52 8.09
C ASP A 80 -0.99 9.47 6.99
N GLN A 81 -2.21 9.14 6.56
CA GLN A 81 -2.43 8.16 5.50
C GLN A 81 -1.87 8.61 4.15
N ALA A 82 -1.99 9.91 3.82
CA ALA A 82 -1.39 10.48 2.62
C ALA A 82 0.14 10.40 2.67
N ARG A 83 0.78 10.75 3.80
CA ARG A 83 2.23 10.64 3.99
C ARG A 83 2.72 9.20 3.92
N PHE A 84 1.98 8.27 4.53
CA PHE A 84 2.26 6.85 4.46
C PHE A 84 2.29 6.36 3.02
N MET A 85 1.24 6.65 2.23
CA MET A 85 1.18 6.25 0.82
C MET A 85 2.24 6.97 -0.04
N ALA A 86 2.51 8.24 0.22
CA ALA A 86 3.57 8.98 -0.47
C ALA A 86 4.95 8.34 -0.24
N GLY A 87 5.28 7.97 1.01
CA GLY A 87 6.53 7.28 1.32
C GLY A 87 6.59 5.85 0.75
N LEU A 88 5.44 5.19 0.61
CA LEU A 88 5.35 3.86 0.01
C LEU A 88 5.53 3.90 -1.51
N LEU A 89 5.02 4.94 -2.17
CA LEU A 89 5.11 5.12 -3.63
C LEU A 89 6.38 5.86 -4.07
N ASP A 90 7.26 6.21 -3.14
CA ASP A 90 8.60 6.73 -3.42
C ASP A 90 9.41 5.70 -4.23
N MET A 91 9.68 6.02 -5.49
CA MET A 91 10.35 5.15 -6.46
C MET A 91 11.78 4.81 -6.06
N SER A 92 12.50 5.73 -5.41
CA SER A 92 13.86 5.46 -4.93
C SER A 92 13.82 4.35 -3.87
N ARG A 93 12.89 4.48 -2.92
CA ARG A 93 12.69 3.48 -1.87
C ARG A 93 12.11 2.18 -2.40
N MET A 94 11.34 2.21 -3.49
CA MET A 94 10.79 1.00 -4.10
C MET A 94 11.90 0.11 -4.66
N LYS A 95 12.92 0.70 -5.29
CA LYS A 95 14.10 -0.05 -5.75
C LYS A 95 14.79 -0.79 -4.60
N ASP A 96 15.00 -0.12 -3.48
CA ASP A 96 15.62 -0.74 -2.29
C ASP A 96 14.78 -1.89 -1.73
N ARG A 97 13.45 -1.74 -1.77
CA ARG A 97 12.51 -2.79 -1.35
C ARG A 97 12.51 -4.00 -2.30
N ILE A 98 12.63 -3.77 -3.61
CA ILE A 98 12.84 -4.86 -4.58
C ILE A 98 14.17 -5.55 -4.30
N ALA A 99 15.24 -4.80 -4.04
CA ALA A 99 16.55 -5.36 -3.71
C ALA A 99 16.47 -6.24 -2.45
N ALA A 100 15.79 -5.78 -1.40
CA ALA A 100 15.56 -6.56 -0.18
C ALA A 100 14.78 -7.85 -0.45
N CYS A 101 13.74 -7.79 -1.29
CA CYS A 101 12.98 -8.97 -1.72
C CYS A 101 13.88 -9.98 -2.44
N LEU A 102 14.67 -9.53 -3.42
CA LEU A 102 15.56 -10.40 -4.20
C LEU A 102 16.67 -10.99 -3.31
N ALA A 103 17.24 -10.21 -2.40
CA ALA A 103 18.23 -10.69 -1.44
C ALA A 103 17.65 -11.76 -0.51
N TYR A 104 16.40 -11.61 -0.07
CA TYR A 104 15.71 -12.64 0.71
C TYR A 104 15.45 -13.91 -0.11
N GLU A 105 14.98 -13.77 -1.35
CA GLU A 105 14.78 -14.89 -2.26
C GLU A 105 16.09 -15.65 -2.53
N GLU A 106 17.20 -14.93 -2.70
CA GLU A 106 18.52 -15.51 -2.94
C GLU A 106 19.09 -16.21 -1.71
N ASN A 107 19.05 -15.58 -0.54
CA ASN A 107 19.77 -16.05 0.63
C ASN A 107 18.96 -16.96 1.55
N VAL A 108 17.63 -16.81 1.56
CA VAL A 108 16.72 -17.54 2.44
C VAL A 108 15.90 -18.57 1.66
N VAL A 109 15.19 -18.15 0.60
CA VAL A 109 14.31 -19.05 -0.17
C VAL A 109 15.12 -19.99 -1.06
N ARG A 110 16.22 -19.50 -1.65
CA ARG A 110 17.21 -20.26 -2.43
C ARG A 110 16.61 -21.05 -3.61
N LYS A 111 15.59 -20.49 -4.26
CA LYS A 111 14.95 -21.08 -5.47
C LYS A 111 15.47 -20.51 -6.78
N GLY A 112 16.76 -20.16 -6.83
CA GLY A 112 17.42 -19.71 -8.05
C GLY A 112 17.21 -18.24 -8.44
N VAL A 113 16.32 -17.50 -7.75
CA VAL A 113 16.27 -16.04 -7.85
C VAL A 113 17.52 -15.43 -7.22
N ARG A 114 18.01 -14.35 -7.83
CA ARG A 114 19.26 -13.67 -7.45
C ARG A 114 19.15 -12.15 -7.55
N LEU A 115 19.98 -11.45 -6.78
CA LEU A 115 20.00 -9.99 -6.72
C LEU A 115 20.35 -9.31 -8.04
N GLU A 116 21.07 -9.96 -8.95
CA GLU A 116 21.42 -9.41 -10.27
C GLU A 116 20.18 -9.05 -11.11
N ALA A 117 19.01 -9.64 -10.81
CA ALA A 117 17.75 -9.27 -11.45
C ALA A 117 17.26 -7.86 -11.09
N LEU A 118 17.83 -7.19 -10.07
CA LEU A 118 17.37 -5.89 -9.59
C LEU A 118 17.26 -4.84 -10.71
N ARG A 119 18.26 -4.77 -11.59
CA ARG A 119 18.24 -3.78 -12.69
C ARG A 119 17.06 -4.01 -13.63
N ALA A 120 16.86 -5.26 -14.05
CA ALA A 120 15.78 -5.64 -14.96
C ALA A 120 14.40 -5.50 -14.31
N MET A 121 14.26 -5.89 -13.04
CA MET A 121 13.04 -5.72 -12.25
C MET A 121 12.67 -4.25 -12.06
N ASN A 122 13.65 -3.39 -11.75
CA ASN A 122 13.43 -1.95 -11.62
C ASN A 122 13.06 -1.30 -12.96
N TYR A 123 13.64 -1.78 -14.06
CA TYR A 123 13.26 -1.33 -15.40
C TYR A 123 11.78 -1.61 -15.69
N LEU A 124 11.32 -2.84 -15.49
CA LEU A 124 9.90 -3.21 -15.65
C LEU A 124 8.97 -2.35 -14.80
N LEU A 125 9.34 -2.08 -13.54
CA LEU A 125 8.53 -1.26 -12.65
C LEU A 125 8.41 0.19 -13.16
N VAL A 126 9.52 0.79 -13.59
CA VAL A 126 9.56 2.20 -14.00
C VAL A 126 8.88 2.41 -15.36
N THR A 127 9.05 1.48 -16.30
CA THR A 127 8.43 1.59 -17.63
C THR A 127 6.95 1.22 -17.61
N GLN A 128 6.49 0.48 -16.61
CA GLN A 128 5.13 -0.07 -16.51
C GLN A 128 4.71 -0.80 -17.81
N ALA A 129 5.68 -1.38 -18.51
CA ALA A 129 5.49 -1.93 -19.84
C ALA A 129 5.84 -3.41 -19.89
N ASP A 130 5.24 -4.09 -20.86
CA ASP A 130 5.53 -5.46 -21.22
C ASP A 130 6.83 -5.50 -22.03
N VAL A 131 7.82 -6.23 -21.52
CA VAL A 131 9.15 -6.28 -22.10
C VAL A 131 9.41 -7.62 -22.75
N GLU A 132 10.09 -7.61 -23.89
CA GLU A 132 10.51 -8.84 -24.57
C GLU A 132 11.49 -9.63 -23.71
N ARG A 133 11.42 -10.97 -23.78
CA ARG A 133 12.32 -11.83 -22.99
C ARG A 133 13.80 -11.57 -23.30
N SER A 134 14.12 -11.32 -24.56
CA SER A 134 15.49 -10.99 -25.02
C SER A 134 15.99 -9.69 -24.38
N GLU A 135 15.16 -8.67 -24.36
CA GLU A 135 15.47 -7.37 -23.74
C GLU A 135 15.65 -7.51 -22.22
N PHE A 136 14.73 -8.21 -21.54
CA PHE A 136 14.85 -8.48 -20.11
C PHE A 136 16.15 -9.24 -19.79
N LYS A 137 16.47 -10.28 -20.56
CA LYS A 137 17.72 -11.05 -20.40
C LYS A 137 18.96 -10.18 -20.61
N ALA A 138 18.95 -9.27 -21.59
CA ALA A 138 20.05 -8.34 -21.82
C ALA A 138 20.30 -7.43 -20.61
N LEU A 139 19.23 -6.98 -19.94
CA LEU A 139 19.31 -6.15 -18.73
C LEU A 139 19.89 -6.88 -17.52
N LEU A 140 19.84 -8.22 -17.49
CA LEU A 140 20.45 -9.03 -16.43
C LEU A 140 21.99 -8.99 -16.47
N GLY A 141 22.59 -8.76 -17.65
CA GLY A 141 24.04 -8.81 -17.82
C GLY A 141 24.65 -10.20 -17.57
N LEU A 142 23.85 -11.26 -17.66
CA LEU A 142 24.25 -12.65 -17.46
C LEU A 142 24.45 -13.37 -18.80
N GLY A 143 25.23 -14.45 -18.81
CA GLY A 143 25.29 -15.37 -19.96
C GLY A 143 23.92 -16.04 -20.21
N ASP A 144 23.60 -16.39 -21.46
CA ASP A 144 22.23 -16.79 -21.86
C ASP A 144 21.64 -17.95 -21.06
N ARG A 145 22.46 -18.95 -20.70
CA ARG A 145 22.02 -20.06 -19.83
C ARG A 145 21.56 -19.57 -18.45
N LEU A 146 22.35 -18.69 -17.83
CA LEU A 146 22.03 -18.10 -16.53
C LEU A 146 20.84 -17.14 -16.63
N ALA A 147 20.78 -16.32 -17.69
CA ALA A 147 19.68 -15.42 -17.94
C ALA A 147 18.34 -16.18 -18.11
N THR A 148 18.36 -17.30 -18.82
CA THR A 148 17.19 -18.19 -18.97
C THR A 148 16.76 -18.81 -17.66
N ALA A 149 17.71 -19.31 -16.86
CA ALA A 149 17.43 -19.86 -15.54
C ALA A 149 16.83 -18.80 -14.61
N GLN A 150 17.37 -17.58 -14.62
CA GLN A 150 16.89 -16.46 -13.82
C GLN A 150 15.44 -16.10 -14.16
N VAL A 151 15.11 -15.96 -15.45
CA VAL A 151 13.73 -15.67 -15.89
C VAL A 151 12.78 -16.78 -15.44
N SER A 152 13.20 -18.05 -15.56
CA SER A 152 12.38 -19.19 -15.14
C SER A 152 12.11 -19.17 -13.63
N ALA A 153 13.13 -18.92 -12.81
CA ALA A 153 13.00 -18.81 -11.36
C ALA A 153 12.10 -17.63 -10.95
N LEU A 154 12.26 -16.47 -11.59
CA LEU A 154 11.41 -15.31 -11.33
C LEU A 154 9.94 -15.55 -11.69
N LEU A 155 9.67 -16.25 -12.79
CA LEU A 155 8.31 -16.66 -13.19
C LEU A 155 7.72 -17.69 -12.21
N GLU A 156 8.48 -18.69 -11.80
CA GLU A 156 8.04 -19.71 -10.83
C GLU A 156 7.71 -19.08 -9.47
N ARG A 157 8.50 -18.08 -9.04
CA ARG A 157 8.22 -17.30 -7.84
C ARG A 157 7.12 -16.25 -8.04
N GLY A 158 6.62 -16.06 -9.26
CA GLY A 158 5.59 -15.07 -9.58
C GLY A 158 6.05 -13.62 -9.47
N LEU A 159 7.37 -13.37 -9.36
CA LEU A 159 7.98 -12.04 -9.40
C LEU A 159 7.99 -11.48 -10.82
N LEU A 160 7.94 -12.38 -11.82
CA LEU A 160 7.55 -12.05 -13.18
C LEU A 160 6.24 -12.77 -13.51
N VAL A 161 5.49 -12.20 -14.44
CA VAL A 161 4.31 -12.84 -15.04
C VAL A 161 4.36 -12.74 -16.57
N THR A 162 3.68 -13.65 -17.23
CA THR A 162 3.62 -13.75 -18.69
C THR A 162 2.31 -14.43 -19.10
N ASP A 163 1.73 -14.04 -20.22
CA ASP A 163 0.46 -14.61 -20.69
C ASP A 163 0.64 -15.88 -21.54
N SER A 164 1.86 -16.18 -21.96
CA SER A 164 2.17 -17.40 -22.70
C SER A 164 3.61 -17.87 -22.47
N PRO A 165 3.95 -19.14 -22.78
CA PRO A 165 5.30 -19.67 -22.60
C PRO A 165 6.41 -18.84 -23.25
N HIS A 166 6.10 -18.14 -24.34
CA HIS A 166 7.01 -17.27 -25.08
C HIS A 166 6.60 -15.80 -25.07
N GLY A 167 5.63 -15.43 -24.24
CA GLY A 167 5.10 -14.08 -24.16
C GLY A 167 6.07 -13.10 -23.51
N LYS A 168 5.69 -11.82 -23.62
CA LYS A 168 6.36 -10.72 -22.91
C LYS A 168 6.29 -10.91 -21.41
N LEU A 169 7.24 -10.29 -20.72
CA LEU A 169 7.38 -10.32 -19.28
C LEU A 169 6.83 -9.02 -18.68
N ARG A 170 6.10 -9.18 -17.57
CA ARG A 170 5.58 -8.09 -16.76
C ARG A 170 6.02 -8.24 -15.32
N PHE A 171 6.06 -7.14 -14.59
CA PHE A 171 6.34 -7.14 -13.15
C PHE A 171 5.23 -7.90 -12.40
N GLY A 172 5.61 -8.91 -11.63
CA GLY A 172 4.70 -9.69 -10.81
C GLY A 172 4.64 -9.16 -9.37
N VAL A 173 3.46 -9.22 -8.75
CA VAL A 173 3.23 -8.79 -7.37
C VAL A 173 2.66 -9.96 -6.56
N PRO A 174 3.46 -11.00 -6.28
CA PRO A 174 2.98 -12.16 -5.54
C PRO A 174 2.84 -11.83 -4.04
N GLN A 175 1.93 -12.53 -3.35
CA GLN A 175 1.58 -12.23 -1.95
C GLN A 175 2.80 -12.18 -1.01
N HIS A 176 3.75 -13.10 -1.14
CA HIS A 176 4.95 -13.14 -0.30
C HIS A 176 5.90 -11.95 -0.54
N ALA A 177 5.83 -11.31 -1.71
CA ALA A 177 6.63 -10.13 -2.03
C ALA A 177 5.99 -8.83 -1.51
N LEU A 178 4.69 -8.82 -1.20
CA LEU A 178 3.98 -7.62 -0.73
C LEU A 178 4.58 -7.02 0.54
N ARG A 179 5.06 -7.83 1.48
CA ARG A 179 5.74 -7.35 2.69
C ARG A 179 7.01 -6.55 2.38
N PHE A 180 7.64 -6.83 1.23
CA PHE A 180 8.80 -6.07 0.76
C PHE A 180 8.35 -4.89 -0.09
N TYR A 181 7.55 -5.10 -1.14
CA TYR A 181 7.17 -4.03 -2.07
C TYR A 181 6.33 -2.93 -1.41
N PHE A 182 5.42 -3.33 -0.51
CA PHE A 182 4.43 -2.46 0.12
C PHE A 182 4.27 -2.76 1.63
N PRO A 183 5.34 -2.61 2.42
CA PRO A 183 5.35 -2.97 3.83
C PRO A 183 4.22 -2.28 4.61
N ARG A 184 3.57 -3.03 5.51
CA ARG A 184 2.46 -2.55 6.37
C ARG A 184 1.20 -2.10 5.62
N LEU A 185 1.12 -2.28 4.30
CA LEU A 185 -0.11 -1.99 3.55
C LEU A 185 -1.09 -3.16 3.61
N TRP A 186 -0.60 -4.41 3.58
CA TRP A 186 -1.41 -5.64 3.70
C TRP A 186 -1.05 -6.44 4.95
N PRO A 187 -1.91 -6.45 6.00
CA PRO A 187 -1.68 -7.23 7.21
C PRO A 187 -1.46 -8.73 6.96
N GLU A 188 -2.15 -9.31 5.98
CA GLU A 188 -2.12 -10.73 5.66
C GLU A 188 -0.77 -11.17 5.06
N ALA A 189 -0.12 -10.27 4.32
CA ALA A 189 1.20 -10.51 3.74
C ALA A 189 2.31 -10.52 4.81
N GLU A 190 2.12 -9.78 5.91
CA GLU A 190 3.02 -9.80 7.05
C GLU A 190 2.84 -11.08 7.88
N ALA A 191 1.59 -11.51 8.10
CA ALA A 191 1.26 -12.69 8.91
C ALA A 191 1.74 -14.02 8.30
N SER A 192 1.71 -14.16 6.97
CA SER A 192 2.07 -15.41 6.26
C SER A 192 3.58 -15.76 6.33
N SER A 193 4.39 -14.97 7.02
CA SER A 193 5.83 -15.18 7.21
C SER A 193 6.20 -15.81 8.56
N ALA A 194 5.26 -15.82 9.50
CA ALA A 194 5.45 -16.34 10.86
C ALA A 194 5.02 -17.82 11.01
N SER A 195 4.62 -18.44 9.91
CA SER A 195 4.13 -19.83 9.79
C SER A 195 4.98 -20.58 8.78
#